data_AF-A0A7S2P0Z4-F1
#
_entry.id   AF-A0A7S2P0Z4-F1
#
_cell.length_a   1.000
_cell.length_b   1.000
_cell.length_c   1.000
_cell.angle_alpha   90.00
_cell.angle_beta   90.00
_cell.angle_gamma   90.00
#
_symmetry.space_group_name_H-M   'P 1'
#
loop_
_entity.id
_entity.type
_entity.pdbx_description
1 polymer ?
#
loop_
_entity_poly.entity_id
_entity_poly.type
_entity_poly.pdbx_seq_one_letter_code
_entity_poly.pdbx_strand_id
1 'polypeptide(L)'
;MALVCIDRPEATQELLSSVCRCNSHKVKFVSVETQGLYGRIFCDFGSDYEVQDEDGENPRKTLVESVEMVEEDKWGLLVVKCVDGERHDVSKGDIVQFDQSGGQYR
;
A
#
# COMPACT_ATOMS: atom_id res chain seq x y z
N MET A 1 5.54 -2.08 18.53
CA MET A 1 4.87 -2.88 19.58
C MET A 1 3.39 -2.98 19.25
N ALA A 2 2.77 -4.13 19.49
CA ALA A 2 1.33 -4.34 19.29
C ALA A 2 0.74 -5.09 20.49
N LEU A 3 -0.51 -4.76 20.84
CA LEU A 3 -1.33 -5.50 21.81
C LEU A 3 -2.39 -6.30 21.05
N VAL A 4 -2.46 -7.60 21.33
CA VAL A 4 -3.48 -8.49 20.77
C VAL A 4 -4.44 -8.93 21.87
N CYS A 5 -5.71 -8.59 21.73
CA CYS A 5 -6.78 -8.90 22.65
C CYS A 5 -7.65 -10.04 22.10
N ILE A 6 -7.70 -11.18 22.80
CA ILE A 6 -8.34 -12.40 22.30
C ILE A 6 -9.52 -12.76 23.20
N ASP A 7 -10.69 -12.96 22.61
CA ASP A 7 -11.92 -13.46 23.24
C ASP A 7 -12.26 -12.77 24.57
N ARG A 8 -12.18 -11.42 24.59
CA ARG A 8 -12.55 -10.60 25.75
C ARG A 8 -13.91 -9.92 25.56
N PRO A 9 -14.65 -9.64 26.66
CA PRO A 9 -15.86 -8.84 26.57
C PRO A 9 -15.62 -7.50 25.86
N GLU A 10 -16.60 -7.04 25.09
CA GLU A 10 -16.51 -5.81 24.29
C GLU A 10 -16.05 -4.60 25.11
N ALA A 11 -16.59 -4.43 26.31
CA ALA A 11 -16.17 -3.36 27.24
C ALA A 11 -14.67 -3.38 27.56
N THR A 12 -14.06 -4.56 27.65
CA THR A 12 -12.60 -4.69 27.85
C THR A 12 -11.84 -4.37 26.57
N GLN A 13 -12.36 -4.76 25.41
CA GLN A 13 -11.73 -4.44 24.11
C GLN A 13 -11.70 -2.92 23.88
N GLU A 14 -12.81 -2.23 24.14
CA GLU A 14 -12.92 -0.77 24.03
C GLU A 14 -11.97 -0.05 24.99
N LEU A 15 -11.93 -0.48 26.26
CA LEU A 15 -11.01 0.07 27.24
C LEU A 15 -9.56 -0.08 26.78
N LEU A 16 -9.15 -1.30 26.39
CA LEU A 16 -7.78 -1.56 25.96
C LEU A 16 -7.41 -0.79 24.68
N SER A 17 -8.34 -0.70 23.72
CA SER A 17 -8.15 0.08 22.50
C SER A 17 -7.97 1.57 22.82
N SER A 18 -8.79 2.14 23.72
CA SER A 18 -8.64 3.55 24.15
C SER A 18 -7.32 3.82 24.86
N VAL A 19 -6.87 2.91 25.74
CA VAL A 19 -5.59 3.02 26.43
C VAL A 19 -4.43 2.94 25.43
N CYS A 20 -4.50 2.06 24.43
CA CYS A 20 -3.48 1.95 23.39
C CYS A 20 -3.36 3.24 22.55
N ARG A 21 -4.48 3.93 22.29
CA ARG A 21 -4.51 5.22 21.57
C ARG A 21 -3.96 6.40 22.40
N CYS A 22 -4.31 6.47 23.68
CA CYS A 22 -3.98 7.61 24.53
C CYS A 22 -2.55 7.58 25.11
N ASN A 23 -1.87 6.43 25.05
CA ASN A 23 -0.53 6.30 25.61
C ASN A 23 0.49 7.12 24.82
N SER A 24 1.50 7.67 25.49
CA SER A 24 2.61 8.41 24.88
C SER A 24 3.37 7.58 23.85
N HIS A 25 3.32 6.26 24.01
CA HIS A 25 3.77 5.28 23.04
C HIS A 25 2.53 4.75 22.32
N LYS A 26 2.22 5.28 21.12
CA LYS A 26 1.10 4.82 20.30
C LYS A 26 1.24 3.30 20.05
N VAL A 27 0.45 2.48 20.75
CA VAL A 27 0.50 1.02 20.62
C VAL A 27 -0.54 0.58 19.60
N LYS A 28 -0.14 -0.24 18.63
CA LYS A 28 -1.05 -0.84 17.66
C LYS A 28 -1.94 -1.86 18.37
N PHE A 29 -3.24 -1.83 18.16
CA PHE A 29 -4.19 -2.71 18.80
C PHE A 29 -4.85 -3.63 17.77
N VAL A 30 -4.98 -4.91 18.11
CA VAL A 30 -5.77 -5.88 17.37
C VAL A 30 -6.67 -6.61 18.35
N SER A 31 -7.96 -6.71 18.06
CA SER A 31 -8.83 -7.65 18.77
C SER A 31 -9.34 -8.73 17.85
N VAL A 32 -9.43 -9.95 18.40
CA VAL A 32 -9.94 -11.13 17.71
C VAL A 32 -10.93 -11.81 18.62
N GLU A 33 -12.06 -12.21 18.06
CA GLU A 33 -13.06 -13.01 18.75
C GLU A 33 -13.48 -14.19 17.88
N THR A 34 -13.59 -15.36 18.50
CA THR A 34 -14.09 -16.58 17.88
C THR A 34 -15.30 -17.11 18.63
N GLN A 35 -16.35 -17.47 17.90
CA GLN A 35 -17.61 -17.99 18.42
C GLN A 35 -18.05 -19.17 17.56
N GLY A 36 -17.47 -20.35 17.82
CA GLY A 36 -17.72 -21.56 17.02
C GLY A 36 -17.24 -21.41 15.58
N LEU A 37 -18.17 -21.40 14.61
CA LEU A 37 -17.87 -21.20 13.18
C LEU A 37 -17.71 -19.72 12.79
N TYR A 38 -18.06 -18.80 13.69
CA TYR A 38 -17.98 -17.37 13.43
C TYR A 38 -16.73 -16.79 14.08
N GLY A 39 -16.24 -15.70 13.50
CA GLY A 39 -15.18 -14.91 14.11
C GLY A 39 -15.20 -13.48 13.58
N ARG A 40 -14.61 -12.58 14.34
CA ARG A 40 -14.37 -11.19 13.94
C ARG A 40 -12.96 -10.76 14.30
N ILE A 41 -12.41 -9.88 13.49
CA ILE A 41 -11.15 -9.19 13.74
C ILE A 41 -11.36 -7.69 13.63
N PHE A 42 -10.72 -6.95 14.51
CA PHE A 42 -10.66 -5.50 14.47
C PHE A 42 -9.21 -5.05 14.63
N CYS A 43 -8.79 -4.06 13.84
CA CYS A 43 -7.45 -3.49 13.86
C CYS A 43 -7.54 -1.97 14.08
N ASP A 44 -6.77 -1.47 15.03
CA ASP A 44 -6.55 -0.05 15.25
C ASP A 44 -5.05 0.22 15.31
N PHE A 45 -4.51 0.77 14.23
CA PHE A 45 -3.09 1.10 14.13
C PHE A 45 -2.80 2.58 14.43
N GLY A 46 -3.81 3.31 14.93
CA GLY A 46 -3.74 4.75 15.17
C GLY A 46 -4.05 5.59 13.94
N SER A 47 -4.08 6.91 14.13
CA SER A 47 -4.34 7.89 13.06
C SER A 47 -3.17 8.03 12.08
N ASP A 48 -1.95 7.75 12.53
CA ASP A 48 -0.72 7.94 11.76
C ASP A 48 -0.03 6.59 11.59
N TYR A 49 -0.41 5.87 10.54
CA TYR A 49 0.17 4.60 10.16
C TYR A 49 0.53 4.62 8.68
N GLU A 50 1.80 4.37 8.38
CA GLU A 50 2.30 4.33 7.01
C GLU A 50 2.36 2.88 6.53
N VAL A 51 1.73 2.61 5.38
CA VAL A 51 1.89 1.36 4.64
C VAL A 51 3.02 1.58 3.64
N GLN A 52 4.13 0.86 3.79
CA GLN A 52 5.28 0.98 2.88
C GLN A 52 5.10 0.16 1.61
N ASP A 53 4.33 -0.91 1.71
CA ASP A 53 4.07 -1.87 0.65
C ASP A 53 2.65 -2.40 0.86
N GLU A 54 1.79 -2.18 -0.14
CA GLU A 54 0.36 -2.48 -0.06
C GLU A 54 0.02 -3.90 -0.54
N ASP A 55 0.83 -4.46 -1.44
CA ASP A 55 0.54 -5.74 -2.11
C ASP A 55 1.60 -6.82 -1.84
N GLY A 56 2.81 -6.45 -1.40
CA GLY A 56 3.91 -7.39 -1.16
C GLY A 56 4.55 -7.92 -2.44
N GLU A 57 4.20 -7.37 -3.60
CA GLU A 57 4.71 -7.81 -4.89
C GLU A 57 6.05 -7.13 -5.22
N ASN A 58 6.90 -7.82 -5.98
CA ASN A 58 8.15 -7.21 -6.41
C ASN A 58 7.88 -6.10 -7.44
N PRO A 59 8.59 -4.96 -7.39
CA PRO A 59 8.51 -3.94 -8.42
C PRO A 59 8.79 -4.54 -9.81
N ARG A 60 7.85 -4.36 -10.72
CA ARG A 60 7.96 -4.90 -12.09
C ARG A 60 8.93 -4.08 -12.91
N LYS A 61 9.58 -4.74 -13.87
CA LYS A 61 10.45 -4.12 -14.86
C LYS A 61 9.94 -4.48 -16.24
N THR A 62 9.75 -3.48 -17.09
CA THR A 62 9.32 -3.65 -18.47
C THR A 62 10.23 -2.84 -19.38
N LEU A 63 10.56 -3.40 -20.54
CA LEU A 63 11.35 -2.70 -21.55
C LEU A 63 10.49 -1.67 -22.28
N VAL A 64 11.04 -0.47 -22.39
CA VAL A 64 10.41 0.66 -23.08
C VAL A 64 11.01 0.79 -24.48
N GLU A 65 10.15 0.96 -25.48
CA GLU A 65 10.54 1.20 -26.87
C GLU A 65 10.73 2.69 -27.15
N SER A 66 9.74 3.51 -26.80
CA SER A 66 9.79 4.96 -26.99
C SER A 66 9.07 5.71 -25.86
N VAL A 67 9.50 6.96 -25.67
CA VAL A 67 8.86 7.92 -24.77
C VAL A 67 8.67 9.21 -25.55
N GLU A 68 7.43 9.62 -25.76
CA GLU A 68 7.07 10.75 -26.63
C GLU A 68 6.30 11.79 -25.83
N MET A 69 6.65 13.06 -26.01
CA MET A 69 5.87 14.18 -25.51
C MET A 69 4.78 14.51 -26.52
N VAL A 70 3.53 14.38 -26.10
CA VAL A 70 2.38 14.83 -26.88
C VAL A 70 1.90 16.15 -26.29
N GLU A 71 1.94 17.21 -27.10
CA GLU A 71 1.37 18.51 -26.76
C GLU A 71 -0.15 18.48 -26.91
N GLU A 72 -0.82 17.92 -25.90
CA GLU A 72 -2.26 18.08 -25.71
C GLU A 72 -2.51 18.84 -24.40
N ASP A 73 -3.01 20.07 -24.52
CA ASP A 73 -3.23 21.04 -23.44
C ASP A 73 -1.97 21.47 -22.65
N LYS A 74 -2.17 22.41 -21.70
CA LYS A 74 -1.12 23.18 -20.99
C LYS A 74 -0.11 22.33 -20.17
N TRP A 75 -0.28 21.02 -20.13
CA TRP A 75 0.56 20.09 -19.36
C TRP A 75 0.96 18.98 -20.33
N GLY A 76 2.16 19.06 -20.90
CA GLY A 76 2.64 18.08 -21.89
C GLY A 76 2.47 16.65 -21.36
N LEU A 77 1.76 15.82 -22.12
CA LEU A 77 1.50 14.43 -21.79
C LEU A 77 2.70 13.58 -22.24
N LEU A 78 3.18 12.70 -21.37
CA LEU A 78 4.17 11.68 -21.74
C LEU A 78 3.44 10.40 -22.16
N VAL A 79 3.65 9.98 -23.40
CA VAL A 79 3.21 8.68 -23.90
C VAL A 79 4.41 7.74 -23.89
N VAL A 80 4.28 6.62 -23.19
CA VAL A 80 5.34 5.61 -23.02
C VAL A 80 4.89 4.35 -23.74
N LYS A 81 5.64 3.94 -24.76
CA LYS A 81 5.38 2.70 -25.51
C LYS A 81 6.31 1.60 -25.01
N CYS A 82 5.74 0.47 -24.60
CA CYS A 82 6.50 -0.74 -24.28
C CYS A 82 6.91 -1.46 -25.57
N VAL A 83 7.98 -2.27 -25.51
CA VAL A 83 8.38 -3.13 -26.62
C VAL A 83 7.24 -4.07 -27.01
N ASP A 84 7.01 -4.26 -28.31
CA ASP A 84 5.94 -5.12 -28.83
C ASP A 84 5.98 -6.53 -28.20
N GLY A 85 4.85 -6.94 -27.60
CA GLY A 85 4.71 -8.23 -26.92
C GLY A 85 4.92 -8.18 -25.40
N GLU A 86 5.52 -7.12 -24.87
CA GLU A 86 5.67 -6.89 -23.43
C GLU A 86 4.47 -6.12 -22.87
N ARG A 87 4.05 -6.46 -21.64
CA ARG A 87 3.02 -5.72 -20.90
C ARG A 87 3.65 -5.00 -19.72
N HIS A 88 3.30 -3.74 -19.52
CA HIS A 88 3.78 -2.96 -18.37
C HIS A 88 3.15 -3.42 -17.06
N ASP A 89 1.90 -3.89 -17.09
CA ASP A 89 1.08 -4.27 -15.94
C ASP A 89 0.99 -3.21 -14.81
N VAL A 90 1.42 -1.97 -15.07
CA VAL A 90 1.15 -0.81 -14.20
C VAL A 90 -0.32 -0.40 -14.22
N SER A 91 -0.80 0.08 -13.07
CA SER A 91 -2.14 0.60 -12.82
C SER A 91 -2.14 2.13 -12.66
N LYS A 92 -3.34 2.72 -12.72
CA LYS A 92 -3.50 4.16 -12.48
C LYS A 92 -3.17 4.48 -11.02
N GLY A 93 -2.17 5.34 -10.81
CA GLY A 93 -1.71 5.75 -9.49
C GLY A 93 -0.33 5.20 -9.14
N ASP A 94 0.13 4.19 -9.88
CA ASP A 94 1.47 3.63 -9.70
C ASP A 94 2.54 4.66 -10.05
N ILE A 95 3.63 4.64 -9.28
CA ILE A 95 4.81 5.45 -9.52
C ILE A 95 5.81 4.59 -10.28
N VAL A 96 6.19 5.04 -11.48
CA VAL A 96 7.21 4.38 -12.31
C VAL A 96 8.51 5.18 -12.29
N GLN A 97 9.63 4.46 -12.33
CA GLN A 97 10.96 5.05 -12.48
C GLN A 97 11.60 4.52 -13.76
N PHE A 98 12.11 5.44 -14.59
CA PHE A 98 12.91 5.08 -15.75
C PHE A 98 14.37 4.87 -15.32
N ASP A 99 14.93 3.71 -15.67
CA ASP A 99 16.34 3.40 -15.47
C ASP A 99 17.06 3.42 -16.83
N GLN A 100 18.12 4.22 -16.92
CA GLN A 100 18.92 4.41 -18.13
C GLN A 100 20.19 3.54 -18.14
N SER A 101 20.30 2.56 -17.25
CA SER A 101 21.46 1.67 -17.15
C SER A 101 21.74 0.81 -18.40
N GLY A 102 20.92 0.89 -19.46
CA GLY A 102 21.05 0.10 -20.71
C GLY A 102 21.27 0.87 -22.03
N GLY A 103 21.22 2.21 -22.07
CA GLY A 103 21.47 2.96 -23.32
C GLY A 103 20.69 4.28 -23.50
N GLN A 104 21.14 5.11 -24.46
CA GLN A 104 20.47 6.36 -24.86
C GLN A 104 19.35 6.08 -25.85
N TYR A 105 18.11 6.35 -25.46
CA TYR A 105 16.97 6.48 -26.37
C TYR A 105 16.82 7.96 -26.74
N ARG A 106 16.77 8.25 -28.04
CA ARG A 106 16.66 9.60 -28.62
C ARG A 106 15.21 9.93 -28.93
#